data_AF-A0A254R3E0-F1
#
_entry.id   AF-A0A254R3E0-F1
#
_cell.length_a   1.000
_cell.length_b   1.000
_cell.length_c   1.000
_cell.angle_alpha   90.00
_cell.angle_beta   90.00
_cell.angle_gamma   90.00
#
_symmetry.space_group_name_H-M   'P 1'
#
loop_
_entity.id
_entity.type
_entity.pdbx_description
1 polymer ?
#
loop_
_entity_poly.entity_id
_entity_poly.type
_entity_poly.pdbx_seq_one_letter_code
_entity_poly.pdbx_strand_id
1 'polypeptide(L)' 'MAYLGSDVGREALRARIVSAQAYVAEMVAERTDGEVYLPIFVRLEAELAALEAKETAIERAKRLVMSKQG' A
#
# COMPACT_ATOMS: atom_id res chain seq x y z
N MET A 1 -19.82 -7.78 18.78
CA MET A 1 -18.62 -8.58 18.45
C MET A 1 -18.49 -8.69 16.93
N ALA A 2 -18.03 -7.64 16.26
CA ALA A 2 -17.77 -7.62 14.82
C ALA A 2 -16.73 -6.53 14.51
N TYR A 3 -15.46 -6.81 14.77
CA TYR A 3 -14.35 -5.88 14.49
C TYR A 3 -13.11 -6.58 13.89
N LEU A 4 -13.23 -7.85 13.48
CA LEU A 4 -12.10 -8.62 12.94
C LEU A 4 -12.12 -8.74 11.40
N GLY A 5 -13.22 -8.38 10.74
CA GLY A 5 -13.36 -8.49 9.28
C GLY A 5 -12.84 -7.28 8.49
N SER A 6 -12.92 -6.07 9.06
CA SER A 6 -12.52 -4.83 8.39
C SER A 6 -11.01 -4.65 8.29
N ASP A 7 -10.27 -5.09 9.30
CA ASP A 7 -8.83 -4.85 9.40
C ASP A 7 -8.04 -5.81 8.54
N VAL A 8 -8.44 -7.09 8.50
CA VAL A 8 -7.84 -8.09 7.60
C VAL A 8 -8.08 -7.72 6.13
N GLY A 9 -9.28 -7.24 5.79
CA GLY A 9 -9.58 -6.76 4.44
C GLY A 9 -8.78 -5.51 4.06
N ARG A 10 -8.56 -4.59 5.01
CA ARG A 10 -7.74 -3.39 4.81
C ARG A 10 -6.27 -3.72 4.60
N GLU A 11 -5.73 -4.64 5.40
CA GLU A 11 -4.33 -5.06 5.27
C GLU A 11 -4.09 -5.79 3.94
N ALA A 12 -5.00 -6.69 3.54
CA ALA A 12 -4.93 -7.35 2.24
C ALA A 12 -5.00 -6.35 1.07
N LEU A 13 -5.87 -5.33 1.17
CA LEU A 13 -5.94 -4.26 0.19
C LEU A 13 -4.64 -3.43 0.15
N ARG A 14 -4.09 -3.07 1.31
CA ARG A 14 -2.82 -2.34 1.42
C ARG A 14 -1.69 -3.14 0.76
N ALA A 15 -1.55 -4.42 1.10
CA ALA A 15 -0.51 -5.29 0.54
C ALA A 15 -0.63 -5.39 -0.99
N ARG A 16 -1.85 -5.49 -1.52
CA ARG A 16 -2.10 -5.50 -2.97
C ARG A 16 -1.68 -4.18 -3.63
N ILE A 17 -2.00 -3.03 -3.02
CA ILE A 17 -1.62 -1.72 -3.58
C ILE A 17 -0.10 -1.52 -3.51
N VAL A 18 0.57 -1.93 -2.41
CA VAL A 18 2.04 -1.91 -2.31
C VAL A 18 2.69 -2.76 -3.41
N SER A 19 2.20 -3.98 -3.63
CA SER A 19 2.72 -4.85 -4.68
C SER A 19 2.50 -4.24 -6.09
N ALA A 20 1.32 -3.67 -6.35
CA ALA A 20 1.06 -2.99 -7.61
C ALA A 20 1.94 -1.74 -7.78
N GLN A 21 2.15 -0.96 -6.72
CA GLN A 21 3.00 0.23 -6.76
C GLN A 21 4.45 -0.14 -7.07
N ALA A 22 4.99 -1.19 -6.44
CA ALA A 22 6.35 -1.67 -6.70
C ALA A 22 6.52 -2.09 -8.17
N TYR A 23 5.57 -2.88 -8.69
CA TYR A 23 5.58 -3.28 -10.10
C TYR A 23 5.51 -2.08 -11.05
N VAL A 24 4.64 -1.10 -10.77
CA VAL A 24 4.55 0.11 -11.61
C VAL A 24 5.80 0.99 -11.47
N ALA A 25 6.46 1.01 -10.30
CA ALA A 25 7.72 1.71 -10.11
C ALA A 25 8.82 1.15 -11.01
N GLU A 26 8.92 -0.19 -11.12
CA GLU A 26 9.83 -0.86 -12.06
C GLU A 26 9.51 -0.44 -13.51
N MET A 27 8.23 -0.41 -13.89
CA MET A 27 7.81 0.02 -15.23
C MET A 27 8.17 1.48 -15.52
N VAL A 28 8.04 2.37 -14.54
CA VAL A 28 8.44 3.78 -14.68
C VAL A 28 9.96 3.92 -14.80
N ALA A 29 10.73 3.14 -14.03
CA ALA A 29 12.19 3.28 -13.94
C ALA A 29 12.96 2.59 -15.08
N GLU A 30 12.48 1.44 -15.54
CA GLU A 30 13.26 0.55 -16.43
C GLU A 30 12.84 0.65 -17.90
N ARG A 31 11.64 1.16 -18.20
CA ARG A 31 11.16 1.24 -19.58
C ARG A 31 11.51 2.56 -20.24
N THR A 32 11.82 2.49 -21.54
CA THR A 32 12.09 3.67 -22.37
C THR A 32 10.89 4.60 -22.46
N ASP A 33 9.67 4.07 -22.35
CA ASP A 33 8.40 4.81 -22.32
C ASP A 33 7.84 4.97 -20.89
N GLY A 34 8.68 4.84 -19.85
CA GLY A 34 8.26 4.77 -18.44
C GLY A 34 7.33 5.90 -17.97
N GLU A 35 7.45 7.10 -18.55
CA GLU A 35 6.60 8.26 -18.25
C GLU A 35 5.10 7.99 -18.44
N VAL A 36 4.71 7.08 -19.34
CA VAL A 36 3.30 6.73 -19.58
C VAL A 36 2.64 6.08 -18.36
N TYR A 37 3.43 5.51 -17.45
CA TYR A 37 2.96 4.85 -16.24
C TYR A 37 2.92 5.79 -15.02
N LEU A 38 3.49 7.00 -15.11
CA LEU A 38 3.50 7.97 -14.00
C LEU A 38 2.11 8.27 -13.42
N PRO A 39 1.04 8.46 -14.22
CA PRO A 39 -0.29 8.72 -13.66
C PRO A 39 -0.81 7.56 -12.80
N ILE A 40 -0.45 6.32 -13.14
CA ILE A 40 -0.83 5.13 -12.38
C ILE A 40 -0.03 5.06 -11.09
N PHE A 41 1.28 5.31 -11.16
CA PHE A 41 2.16 5.33 -9.99
C PHE A 41 1.68 6.34 -8.93
N VAL A 42 1.44 7.59 -9.35
CA VAL A 42 0.96 8.68 -8.47
C VAL A 42 -0.40 8.35 -7.85
N ARG A 43 -1.30 7.70 -8.61
CA ARG A 43 -2.58 7.26 -8.07
C ARG A 43 -2.40 6.22 -6.96
N LEU A 44 -1.52 5.25 -7.13
CA LEU A 44 -1.25 4.22 -6.13
C LEU A 44 -0.63 4.81 -4.85
N GLU A 45 0.25 5.82 -4.99
CA GLU A 45 0.77 6.59 -3.85
C GLU A 45 -0.34 7.28 -3.06
N ALA A 46 -1.26 7.94 -3.76
CA ALA A 46 -2.40 8.61 -3.12
C ALA A 46 -3.34 7.62 -2.42
N GLU A 47 -3.61 6.46 -3.03
CA GLU A 47 -4.43 5.41 -2.44
C GLU A 47 -3.79 4.82 -1.17
N LEU A 48 -2.46 4.61 -1.16
CA LEU A 48 -1.73 4.18 0.04
C LEU A 48 -1.77 5.24 1.14
N ALA A 49 -1.50 6.50 0.81
CA ALA A 49 -1.57 7.60 1.77
C ALA A 49 -2.98 7.72 2.39
N ALA A 50 -4.04 7.54 1.59
CA ALA A 50 -5.42 7.57 2.07
C ALA A 50 -5.76 6.39 3.00
N LEU A 51 -5.17 5.22 2.77
CA LEU A 51 -5.31 4.07 3.66
C LEU A 51 -4.58 4.29 5.00
N GLU A 52 -3.37 4.83 4.95
CA GLU A 52 -2.57 5.11 6.15
C GLU A 52 -3.15 6.26 6.99
N ALA A 53 -3.79 7.25 6.35
CA ALA A 53 -4.51 8.33 7.04
C ALA A 53 -5.73 7.82 7.82
N LYS A 54 -6.31 6.68 7.43
CA LYS A 54 -7.43 6.03 8.12
C LYS A 54 -6.98 5.03 9.20
N GLU A 55 -5.67 4.82 9.35
CA GLU A 55 -5.05 3.94 10.33
C GLU A 55 -4.72 4.73 11.61
N THR A 56 -5.16 4.24 12.76
CA THR A 56 -4.82 4.84 14.05
C THR A 56 -3.35 4.61 14.39
N ALA A 57 -2.77 5.44 15.26
CA ALA A 57 -1.38 5.28 15.70
C ALA A 57 -1.11 3.92 16.37
N ILE A 58 -2.12 3.35 17.06
CA ILE A 58 -2.04 2.04 17.71
C ILE A 58 -1.99 0.92 16.68
N GLU A 59 -2.81 0.99 15.63
CA GLU A 59 -2.81 0.01 14.54
C GLU A 59 -1.46 0.04 13.80
N ARG A 60 -0.95 1.25 13.49
CA ARG A 60 0.39 1.41 12.90
C ARG A 60 1.49 0.78 13.74
N ALA A 61 1.46 1.00 15.06
CA ALA A 61 2.46 0.43 15.96
C ALA A 61 2.41 -1.09 15.99
N LYS A 62 1.20 -1.69 16.03
CA LYS A 62 1.03 -3.16 15.99
C LYS A 62 1.60 -3.74 14.69
N ARG A 63 1.32 -3.11 13.55
CA ARG A 63 1.81 -3.54 12.24
C ARG A 63 3.34 -3.54 12.15
N LEU A 64 3.99 -2.46 12.59
CA LEU A 64 5.46 -2.37 12.57
C LEU A 64 6.14 -3.45 13.42
N VAL A 65 5.51 -3.87 14.52
CA VAL A 65 6.01 -4.97 15.35
C VAL A 65 5.88 -6.31 14.61
N MET A 66 4.78 -6.53 13.88
CA MET A 66 4.53 -7.76 13.14
C MET A 66 5.45 -7.90 11.90
N SER A 67 5.69 -6.81 11.17
CA SER A 67 6.59 -6.81 10.00
C SER A 67 8.07 -7.00 10.35
N LYS A 68 8.46 -6.86 11.62
CA LYS A 68 9.85 -7.06 12.08
C LYS A 68 10.18 -8.53 12.40
N GLN A 69 9.19 -9.42 12.40
CA GLN A 69 9.33 -10.82 12.79
C GLN A 69 9.26 -11.81 11.61
N GLY A 70 9.13 -11.33 10.38
CA GLY A 70 9.23 -12.13 9.14
C GLY A 70 10.39 -11.66 8.30
#